data_AF-A0A971LLV2-F1
#
_entry.id   AF-A0A971LLV2-F1
#
_cell.length_a   1.000
_cell.length_b   1.000
_cell.length_c   1.000
_cell.angle_alpha   90.00
_cell.angle_beta   90.00
_cell.angle_gamma   90.00
#
_symmetry.space_group_name_H-M   'P 1'
#
loop_
_entity.id
_entity.type
_entity.pdbx_description
1 polymer ?
#
loop_
_entity_poly.entity_id
_entity_poly.type
_entity_poly.pdbx_seq_one_letter_code
_entity_poly.pdbx_strand_id
1 'polypeptide(L)'
;MKPGLGLVSFIFLVLEIYAWLILIRAVLSWFVQDPRNQFYQILIKITEPVLAPIRRVLPRLGVDLSPLVAIVFIQIIIKVLSKIL
;
A
#
# COMPACT_ATOMS: atom_id res chain seq x y z
N MET A 1 -21.86 13.61 -18.91
CA MET A 1 -20.75 12.96 -18.17
C MET A 1 -19.90 14.06 -17.55
N LYS A 2 -19.68 14.07 -16.23
CA LYS A 2 -18.76 15.03 -15.61
C LYS A 2 -17.33 14.67 -16.07
N PRO A 3 -16.60 15.55 -16.78
CA PRO A 3 -15.33 15.21 -17.44
C PRO A 3 -14.18 14.80 -16.50
N GLY A 4 -14.36 14.85 -15.17
CA GLY A 4 -13.38 14.39 -14.18
C GLY A 4 -13.55 12.95 -13.68
N LEU A 5 -14.67 12.28 -13.95
CA LEU A 5 -14.98 10.97 -13.34
C LEU A 5 -13.98 9.88 -13.76
N GLY A 6 -13.53 9.86 -15.01
CA GLY A 6 -12.61 8.82 -15.51
C GLY A 6 -11.26 8.81 -14.79
N LEU A 7 -10.67 10.00 -14.56
CA LEU A 7 -9.40 10.11 -13.83
C LEU A 7 -9.57 9.69 -12.36
N VAL A 8 -10.67 10.11 -11.72
CA VAL A 8 -10.97 9.73 -10.34
C VAL A 8 -11.14 8.22 -10.22
N SER A 9 -11.85 7.57 -11.17
CA SER A 9 -12.01 6.10 -11.18
C SER A 9 -10.68 5.38 -11.37
N PHE A 10 -9.80 5.90 -12.23
CA PHE A 10 -8.48 5.32 -12.43
C PHE A 10 -7.62 5.41 -11.16
N ILE A 11 -7.59 6.58 -10.51
CA ILE A 11 -6.88 6.77 -9.24
C ILE A 11 -7.44 5.84 -8.15
N PHE A 12 -8.77 5.74 -8.05
CA PHE A 12 -9.45 4.85 -7.11
C PHE A 12 -8.98 3.40 -7.29
N LEU A 13 -9.02 2.89 -8.52
CA LEU A 13 -8.58 1.52 -8.84
C LEU A 13 -7.10 1.30 -8.49
N VAL A 14 -6.23 2.25 -8.85
CA VAL A 14 -4.79 2.14 -8.55
C VAL A 14 -4.55 2.09 -7.04
N LEU A 15 -5.26 2.90 -6.25
CA LEU A 15 -5.13 2.91 -4.80
C LEU A 15 -5.63 1.61 -4.17
N GLU A 16 -6.74 1.04 -4.66
CA GLU A 16 -7.23 -0.26 -4.19
C GLU A 16 -6.21 -1.36 -4.44
N ILE A 17 -5.67 -1.46 -5.67
CA ILE A 17 -4.65 -2.43 -6.02
C ILE A 17 -3.40 -2.23 -5.14
N TYR A 18 -2.97 -0.98 -4.95
CA TYR A 18 -1.78 -0.69 -4.15
C TYR A 18 -1.96 -1.07 -2.67
N ALA A 19 -3.14 -0.83 -2.09
CA ALA A 19 -3.46 -1.28 -0.74
C ALA A 19 -3.38 -2.81 -0.62
N TRP A 20 -3.89 -3.54 -1.61
CA TRP A 20 -3.77 -5.00 -1.67
C TRP A 20 -2.32 -5.46 -1.77
N LEU A 21 -1.48 -4.81 -2.58
CA LEU A 21 -0.05 -5.13 -2.68
C LEU A 21 0.68 -4.97 -1.34
N ILE A 22 0.38 -3.89 -0.61
CA ILE A 22 0.94 -3.66 0.74
C ILE A 22 0.47 -4.74 1.71
N LEU A 23 -0.83 -5.10 1.67
CA LEU A 23 -1.37 -6.16 2.52
C LEU A 23 -0.72 -7.51 2.22
N ILE A 24 -0.61 -7.88 0.94
CA ILE A 24 0.05 -9.12 0.50
C ILE A 24 1.51 -9.12 0.97
N ARG A 25 2.25 -8.02 0.80
CA ARG A 25 3.63 -7.92 1.31
C ARG A 25 3.70 -8.13 2.82
N ALA A 26 2.79 -7.51 3.58
CA ALA A 26 2.76 -7.63 5.03
C ALA A 26 2.48 -9.08 5.46
N VAL A 27 1.48 -9.73 4.86
CA VAL A 27 1.16 -11.13 5.13
C VAL A 27 2.33 -12.04 4.74
N LEU A 28 2.87 -11.88 3.53
CA LEU A 28 3.99 -12.70 3.05
C LEU A 28 5.27 -12.51 3.86
N SER A 29 5.46 -11.39 4.56
CA SER A 29 6.64 -11.18 5.42
C SER A 29 6.73 -12.19 6.58
N TRP A 30 5.61 -12.80 7.00
CA TRP A 30 5.62 -13.87 8.00
C TRP A 30 5.95 -15.25 7.43
N PHE A 31 5.69 -15.47 6.14
CA PHE A 31 5.84 -16.79 5.50
C PHE A 31 7.11 -16.91 4.66
N VAL A 32 7.49 -15.85 3.94
CA VAL A 32 8.64 -15.83 3.05
C VAL A 32 9.88 -15.44 3.84
N GLN A 33 10.73 -16.43 4.13
CA GLN A 33 12.00 -16.22 4.83
C GLN A 33 13.20 -16.07 3.87
N ASP A 34 13.14 -16.62 2.65
CA ASP A 34 14.23 -16.50 1.67
C ASP A 34 14.24 -15.09 1.03
N PRO A 35 15.26 -14.25 1.28
CA PRO A 35 15.35 -12.92 0.71
C PRO A 35 15.54 -12.90 -0.82
N ARG A 36 15.87 -14.04 -1.44
CA ARG A 36 16.07 -14.16 -2.89
C ARG A 36 14.80 -14.46 -3.65
N ASN A 37 13.67 -14.64 -2.96
CA ASN A 37 12.37 -14.86 -3.61
C ASN A 37 12.04 -13.67 -4.52
N GLN A 38 12.09 -13.89 -5.84
CA GLN A 38 11.97 -12.83 -6.84
C GLN A 38 10.60 -12.13 -6.78
N PHE A 39 9.53 -12.89 -6.52
CA PHE A 39 8.19 -12.33 -6.38
C PHE A 39 8.08 -11.40 -5.16
N TYR A 40 8.61 -11.84 -4.02
CA TYR A 40 8.65 -11.01 -2.81
C TYR A 40 9.49 -9.75 -3.00
N GLN A 41 10.61 -9.84 -3.73
CA GLN A 41 11.46 -8.68 -4.04
C GLN A 41 10.76 -7.66 -4.95
N ILE A 42 9.93 -8.11 -5.89
CA ILE A 42 9.10 -7.21 -6.70
C ILE A 42 8.10 -6.47 -5.80
N LEU A 43 7.41 -7.18 -4.91
CA LEU A 43 6.48 -6.57 -3.95
C LEU A 43 7.18 -5.54 -3.07
N ILE A 44 8.37 -5.86 -2.55
CA ILE A 44 9.19 -4.90 -1.79
C ILE A 44 9.46 -3.67 -2.65
N LYS A 45 10.02 -3.82 -3.86
CA LYS A 45 10.38 -2.69 -4.73
C LYS A 45 9.19 -1.77 -5.03
N ILE A 46 8.01 -2.32 -5.25
CA ILE A 46 6.79 -1.54 -5.56
C ILE A 46 6.28 -0.77 -4.33
N THR A 47 6.35 -1.38 -3.16
CA THR A 47 5.73 -0.82 -1.94
C THR A 47 6.71 0.00 -1.08
N GLU A 48 8.02 -0.21 -1.22
CA GLU A 48 9.05 0.44 -0.41
C GLU A 48 9.07 1.98 -0.53
N PRO A 49 8.84 2.62 -1.69
CA PRO A 49 8.80 4.07 -1.77
C PRO A 49 7.79 4.73 -0.81
N VAL A 50 6.69 4.03 -0.48
CA VAL A 50 5.69 4.49 0.49
C VAL A 50 5.97 3.98 1.89
N LEU A 51 6.39 2.72 2.04
CA LEU A 51 6.62 2.12 3.35
C LEU A 51 7.89 2.63 4.04
N ALA A 52 8.98 2.90 3.30
CA ALA A 52 10.24 3.35 3.89
C ALA A 52 10.14 4.71 4.60
N PRO A 53 9.51 5.76 4.03
CA PRO A 53 9.30 7.01 4.74
C PRO A 53 8.48 6.84 6.02
N ILE A 54 7.39 6.05 5.97
CA ILE A 54 6.54 5.77 7.13
C ILE A 54 7.36 5.06 8.22
N ARG A 55 8.13 4.03 7.84
CA ARG A 55 8.99 3.28 8.78
C ARG A 55 10.05 4.16 9.46
N ARG A 56 10.55 5.21 8.78
CA ARG A 56 11.51 6.15 9.37
C ARG A 56 10.90 7.03 10.46
N VAL A 57 9.60 7.31 10.38
CA VAL A 57 8.89 8.15 11.36
C VAL A 57 8.38 7.33 12.54
N LEU A 58 8.04 6.06 12.32
CA LEU A 58 7.54 5.18 13.38
C LEU A 58 8.64 4.75 14.36
N PRO A 59 8.32 4.61 15.66
CA PRO A 59 9.23 4.01 16.62
C PRO A 59 9.51 2.54 16.25
N ARG A 60 10.71 2.04 16.54
CA ARG A 60 11.10 0.65 16.27
C ARG A 60 10.47 -0.28 17.30
N LEU A 61 9.35 -0.90 16.96
CA LEU A 61 8.55 -1.76 17.87
C LEU A 61 8.78 -3.26 17.66
N GLY A 62 9.95 -3.68 17.15
CA GLY A 62 10.28 -5.09 16.87
C GLY A 62 9.56 -5.69 15.64
N VAL A 63 8.43 -5.10 15.24
CA VAL A 63 7.69 -5.41 14.00
C VAL A 63 7.52 -4.16 13.15
N ASP A 64 7.44 -4.34 11.83
CA ASP A 64 7.19 -3.24 10.90
C ASP A 64 5.70 -2.91 10.83
N LEU A 65 5.27 -1.85 11.51
CA LEU A 65 3.89 -1.34 11.46
C LEU A 65 3.64 -0.39 10.26
N SER A 66 4.65 -0.11 9.44
CA SER A 66 4.47 0.77 8.28
C SER A 66 3.39 0.29 7.28
N PRO A 67 3.19 -1.03 7.03
CA PRO A 67 2.13 -1.49 6.14
C PRO A 67 0.73 -1.14 6.66
N LEU A 68 0.51 -1.28 7.97
CA LEU A 68 -0.77 -0.96 8.60
C LEU A 68 -1.09 0.54 8.44
N VAL A 69 -0.13 1.40 8.78
CA VAL A 69 -0.28 2.85 8.65
C VAL A 69 -0.54 3.26 7.20
N ALA A 70 0.19 2.69 6.25
CA ALA A 70 -0.01 2.97 4.84
C ALA A 70 -1.40 2.55 4.35
N ILE A 71 -1.87 1.35 4.72
CA ILE A 71 -3.19 0.86 4.36
C ILE A 71 -4.27 1.78 4.94
N VAL A 72 -4.20 2.13 6.22
CA VAL A 72 -5.18 3.04 6.84
C VAL A 72 -5.23 4.38 6.12
N PHE A 73 -4.07 4.96 5.79
CA PHE A 73 -3.99 6.22 5.06
C PHE A 73 -4.61 6.12 3.66
N ILE A 74 -4.29 5.05 2.91
CA ILE A 74 -4.88 4.80 1.58
C ILE A 74 -6.39 4.61 1.67
N GLN A 75 -6.89 3.86 2.66
CA GLN A 75 -8.32 3.63 2.84
C GLN A 75 -9.09 4.92 3.15
N ILE A 76 -8.47 5.86 3.88
CA ILE A 76 -9.05 7.19 4.09
C ILE A 76 -9.19 7.94 2.76
N ILE A 77 -8.15 7.92 1.91
CA ILE A 77 -8.19 8.55 0.58
C ILE A 77 -9.27 7.90 -0.29
N ILE A 78 -9.32 6.58 -0.36
CA ILE A 78 -10.34 5.82 -1.10
C ILE A 78 -11.74 6.21 -0.64
N LYS A 79 -11.99 6.30 0.67
CA LYS A 79 -13.28 6.71 1.23
C LYS A 79 -13.66 8.15 0.88
N VAL A 80 -12.70 9.03 0.68
CA VAL A 80 -12.96 10.41 0.21
C VAL A 80 -13.27 10.40 -1.29
N LEU A 81 -12.48 9.68 -2.09
CA LEU A 81 -12.69 9.56 -3.53
C LEU A 81 -14.02 8.90 -3.89
N SER A 82 -14.46 7.89 -3.12
CA SER A 82 -15.73 7.20 -3.34
C SER A 82 -16.96 8.07 -3.15
N LYS A 83 -16.83 9.22 -2.46
CA LYS A 83 -17.92 10.21 -2.36
C LYS A 83 -18.03 11.10 -3.59
N ILE A 84 -16.99 11.16 -4.42
CA ILE A 84 -16.88 12.03 -5.59
C ILE A 84 -17.27 11.27 -6.86
N LEU A 85 -17.02 9.96 -6.88
CA LEU A 85 -17.49 9.01 -7.89
C LEU A 85 -19.01 8.82 -7.81
#